data_AF-A0A7V0SEU1-F1
#
_entry.id   AF-A0A7V0SEU1-F1
#
_cell.length_a   1.000
_cell.length_b   1.000
_cell.length_c   1.000
_cell.angle_alpha   90.00
_cell.angle_beta   90.00
_cell.angle_gamma   90.00
#
_symmetry.space_group_name_H-M   'P 1'
#
loop_
_entity.id
_entity.type
_entity.pdbx_description
1 polymer ?
#
loop_
_entity_poly.entity_id
_entity_poly.type
_entity_poly.pdbx_seq_one_letter_code
_entity_poly.pdbx_strand_id
1 'polypeptide(L)'
;MTDHLTLQRFSLGEYVLVFDLDRSILTCRARGEGQKKIWGKKLKDVHYVERVLEDAEKYYVACENGEHTGLFLALHRDTGATAWFIPGKSFLQIIYGGYLYLIFIDDREDYFLLKVDREDGRALWHHRVEDDLYEYCFNDGVITLKFGSGLTKSLDLGTGRARVSP
;
A
#
# COMPACT_ATOMS: atom_id res chain seq x y z
N MET A 1 17.53 -29.49 3.66
CA MET A 1 17.88 -28.40 2.72
C MET A 1 16.57 -27.74 2.39
N THR A 2 16.22 -26.70 3.13
CA THR A 2 14.89 -26.09 3.08
C THR A 2 14.93 -25.08 1.93
N ASP A 3 14.14 -25.30 0.88
CA ASP A 3 13.89 -24.29 -0.15
C ASP A 3 13.27 -23.08 0.54
N HIS A 4 14.09 -22.08 0.86
CA HIS A 4 13.58 -20.76 1.20
C HIS A 4 12.98 -20.21 -0.09
N LEU A 5 11.65 -20.12 -0.15
CA LEU A 5 10.95 -19.55 -1.29
C LEU A 5 11.40 -18.08 -1.44
N THR A 6 12.36 -17.82 -2.31
CA THR A 6 12.86 -16.47 -2.65
C THR A 6 11.90 -15.69 -3.54
N LEU A 7 10.66 -16.17 -3.67
CA LEU A 7 9.63 -15.61 -4.53
C LEU A 7 8.37 -15.27 -3.73
N GLN A 8 7.93 -14.02 -3.81
CA GLN A 8 6.59 -13.61 -3.37
C GLN A 8 5.65 -13.55 -4.59
N ARG A 9 4.41 -14.01 -4.43
CA ARG A 9 3.43 -14.07 -5.53
C ARG A 9 2.13 -13.38 -5.13
N PHE A 10 1.61 -12.55 -6.02
CA PHE A 10 0.38 -11.79 -5.85
C PHE A 10 -0.54 -12.07 -7.03
N SER A 11 -1.70 -12.68 -6.79
CA SER A 11 -2.70 -12.94 -7.83
C SER A 11 -3.67 -11.77 -7.92
N LEU A 12 -3.72 -11.12 -9.08
CA LEU A 12 -4.41 -9.84 -9.30
C LEU A 12 -5.23 -9.94 -10.60
N GLY A 13 -6.52 -10.26 -10.45
CA GLY A 13 -7.41 -10.50 -11.58
C GLY A 13 -6.85 -11.55 -12.55
N GLU A 14 -6.55 -11.11 -13.78
CA GLU A 14 -6.01 -11.93 -14.87
C GLU A 14 -4.48 -12.04 -14.88
N TYR A 15 -3.79 -11.38 -13.94
CA TYR A 15 -2.34 -11.33 -13.87
C TYR A 15 -1.81 -11.92 -12.56
N VAL A 16 -0.53 -12.27 -12.58
CA VAL A 16 0.25 -12.62 -11.38
C VAL A 16 1.49 -11.76 -11.37
N LEU A 17 1.69 -11.06 -10.26
CA LEU A 17 2.93 -10.39 -9.94
C LEU A 17 3.81 -11.33 -9.12
N VAL A 18 5.07 -11.46 -9.52
CA VAL A 18 6.08 -12.28 -8.82
C VAL A 18 7.26 -11.39 -8.49
N PHE A 19 7.53 -11.21 -7.21
CA PHE A 19 8.74 -10.54 -6.73
C PHE A 19 9.79 -11.60 -6.42
N ASP A 20 10.93 -11.50 -7.09
CA ASP A 20 12.12 -12.30 -6.84
C ASP A 20 13.04 -11.52 -5.90
N LEU A 21 13.23 -12.02 -4.68
CA LEU A 21 13.98 -11.35 -3.62
C LEU A 21 15.47 -11.24 -3.98
N ASP A 22 16.07 -12.34 -4.45
CA ASP A 22 17.49 -12.42 -4.79
C ASP A 22 17.84 -11.46 -5.91
N ARG A 23 16.94 -11.35 -6.88
CA ARG A 23 17.13 -10.47 -8.04
C ARG A 23 16.55 -9.10 -7.81
N SER A 24 15.79 -8.86 -6.75
CA SER A 24 15.00 -7.64 -6.52
C SER A 24 14.24 -7.20 -7.78
N ILE A 25 13.55 -8.15 -8.43
CA ILE A 25 12.78 -7.92 -9.66
C ILE A 25 11.32 -8.30 -9.43
N LEU A 26 10.42 -7.36 -9.68
CA LEU A 26 8.99 -7.59 -9.79
C LEU A 26 8.62 -7.89 -11.25
N THR A 27 8.02 -9.04 -11.50
CA THR A 27 7.60 -9.46 -12.85
C THR A 27 6.09 -9.60 -12.90
N CYS A 28 5.45 -9.04 -13.91
CA CYS A 28 4.05 -9.31 -14.22
C CYS A 28 3.93 -10.36 -15.33
N ARG A 29 3.03 -11.32 -15.11
CA ARG A 29 2.74 -12.42 -16.04
C ARG A 29 1.23 -12.55 -16.20
N ALA A 30 0.77 -12.92 -17.39
CA ALA A 30 -0.61 -13.35 -17.59
C ALA A 30 -0.88 -14.64 -16.79
N ARG A 31 -2.11 -14.79 -16.26
CA ARG A 31 -2.60 -16.07 -15.74
C ARG A 31 -2.93 -17.01 -16.89
N GLY A 32 -2.77 -18.31 -16.64
CA GLY A 32 -3.02 -19.36 -17.63
C GLY A 32 -1.75 -20.05 -18.11
N GLU A 33 -1.93 -20.94 -19.09
CA GLU A 33 -0.86 -21.77 -19.64
C GLU A 33 0.25 -20.91 -20.26
N GLY A 34 1.51 -21.25 -19.94
CA GLY A 34 2.70 -20.53 -20.42
C GLY A 34 3.10 -19.29 -19.62
N GLN A 35 2.23 -18.72 -18.77
CA GLN A 35 2.50 -17.54 -17.91
C GLN A 35 3.39 -16.47 -18.59
N LYS A 36 2.96 -16.03 -19.78
CA LYS A 36 3.71 -15.07 -20.61
C LYS A 36 4.07 -13.84 -19.77
N LYS A 37 5.36 -13.50 -19.74
CA LYS A 37 5.84 -12.27 -19.13
C LYS A 37 5.30 -11.06 -19.92
N ILE A 38 4.65 -10.15 -19.20
CA ILE A 38 4.18 -8.87 -19.75
C ILE A 38 5.27 -7.82 -19.61
N TRP A 39 5.76 -7.62 -18.38
CA TRP A 39 6.86 -6.72 -18.07
C TRP A 39 7.66 -7.21 -16.87
N GLY A 40 8.83 -6.61 -16.65
CA GLY A 40 9.63 -6.80 -15.44
C GLY A 40 10.25 -5.48 -15.00
N LYS A 41 10.25 -5.24 -13.70
CA LYS A 41 10.75 -4.02 -13.07
C LYS A 41 11.76 -4.36 -11.99
N LYS A 42 12.96 -3.79 -12.07
CA LYS A 42 13.94 -3.85 -10.98
C LYS A 42 13.48 -2.91 -9.86
N LEU A 43 13.36 -3.43 -8.65
CA LEU A 43 13.07 -2.68 -7.44
C LEU A 43 14.36 -2.66 -6.61
N LYS A 44 15.16 -1.60 -6.76
CA LYS A 44 16.45 -1.50 -6.06
C LYS A 44 16.23 -1.44 -4.56
N ASP A 45 17.06 -2.17 -3.82
CA ASP A 45 17.11 -2.19 -2.36
C ASP A 45 15.81 -2.61 -1.66
N VAL A 46 14.84 -3.15 -2.42
CA VAL A 46 13.62 -3.75 -1.89
C VAL A 46 13.92 -5.17 -1.45
N HIS A 47 13.61 -5.46 -0.19
CA HIS A 47 13.82 -6.77 0.42
C HIS A 47 12.52 -7.56 0.52
N TYR A 48 11.38 -6.86 0.58
CA TYR A 48 10.08 -7.46 0.72
C TYR A 48 9.00 -6.63 0.03
N VAL A 49 8.02 -7.29 -0.57
CA VAL A 49 6.78 -6.65 -1.01
C VAL A 49 5.67 -7.07 -0.05
N GLU A 50 5.23 -6.16 0.81
CA GLU A 50 4.20 -6.44 1.83
C GLU A 50 2.85 -6.73 1.18
N ARG A 51 2.45 -5.86 0.25
CA ARG A 51 1.13 -5.95 -0.37
C ARG A 51 1.13 -5.38 -1.77
N VAL A 52 0.26 -5.94 -2.60
CA VAL A 52 -0.11 -5.35 -3.88
C VAL A 52 -1.63 -5.18 -3.95
N LEU A 53 -2.06 -3.95 -4.24
CA LEU A 53 -3.45 -3.62 -4.61
C LEU A 53 -3.52 -3.37 -6.11
N GLU A 54 -4.71 -3.44 -6.69
CA GLU A 54 -4.92 -3.07 -8.09
C GLU A 54 -6.21 -2.28 -8.28
N ASP A 55 -6.22 -1.49 -9.35
CA ASP A 55 -7.43 -0.97 -9.96
C ASP A 55 -7.43 -1.24 -11.47
N ALA A 56 -8.26 -0.55 -12.25
CA ALA A 56 -8.30 -0.74 -13.69
C ALA A 56 -6.98 -0.42 -14.41
N GLU A 57 -6.23 0.57 -13.94
CA GLU A 57 -5.06 1.16 -14.62
C GLU A 57 -3.72 0.88 -13.93
N LYS A 58 -3.71 0.76 -12.60
CA LYS A 58 -2.49 0.76 -11.78
C LYS A 58 -2.42 -0.42 -10.80
N TYR A 59 -1.21 -0.89 -10.57
CA TYR A 59 -0.83 -1.68 -9.40
C TYR A 59 -0.24 -0.76 -8.34
N TYR A 60 -0.64 -0.94 -7.09
CA TYR A 60 -0.07 -0.25 -5.94
C TYR A 60 0.73 -1.23 -5.11
N VAL A 61 2.04 -1.02 -5.03
CA VAL A 61 3.00 -1.97 -4.47
C VAL A 61 3.62 -1.36 -3.22
N ALA A 62 3.38 -1.98 -2.07
CA ALA A 62 4.04 -1.63 -0.81
C ALA A 62 5.34 -2.42 -0.70
N CYS A 63 6.47 -1.73 -0.85
CA CYS A 63 7.80 -2.29 -0.75
C CYS A 63 8.45 -1.93 0.59
N GLU A 64 9.22 -2.85 1.14
CA GLU A 64 9.99 -2.66 2.37
C GLU A 64 11.47 -2.90 2.13
N ASN A 65 12.29 -2.04 2.74
CA ASN A 65 13.74 -2.08 2.67
C ASN A 65 14.38 -2.16 4.08
N GLY A 66 13.57 -2.12 5.14
CA GLY A 66 13.95 -2.19 6.55
C GLY A 66 12.74 -2.05 7.47
N GLU A 67 12.96 -1.93 8.78
CA GLU A 67 11.88 -1.90 9.79
C GLU A 67 10.90 -0.75 9.59
N HIS A 68 11.41 0.45 9.26
CA HIS A 68 10.62 1.67 9.04
C HIS A 68 10.86 2.28 7.65
N THR A 69 11.66 1.64 6.81
CA THR A 69 12.03 2.15 5.49
C THR A 69 11.38 1.32 4.39
N GLY A 70 10.96 2.01 3.34
CA GLY A 70 10.24 1.38 2.25
C GLY A 70 9.90 2.36 1.15
N LEU A 71 9.08 1.88 0.22
CA LEU A 71 8.61 2.63 -0.91
C LEU A 71 7.20 2.16 -1.29
N PHE A 72 6.26 3.07 -1.43
CA PHE A 72 4.96 2.77 -1.98
C PHE A 72 4.89 3.23 -3.45
N LEU A 73 4.72 2.30 -4.37
CA LEU A 73 4.77 2.55 -5.82
C LEU A 73 3.38 2.44 -6.44
N ALA A 74 3.03 3.38 -7.32
CA ALA A 74 1.98 3.17 -8.31
C ALA A 74 2.62 2.85 -9.67
N LEU A 75 2.25 1.69 -10.24
CA LEU A 75 2.79 1.20 -11.50
C LEU A 75 1.66 1.05 -12.51
N HIS A 76 1.85 1.52 -13.75
CA HIS A 76 0.92 1.22 -14.84
C HIS A 76 0.85 -0.29 -15.08
N ARG A 77 -0.37 -0.85 -15.17
CA ARG A 77 -0.59 -2.32 -15.25
C ARG A 77 -0.03 -2.94 -16.52
N ASP A 78 -0.10 -2.21 -17.63
CA ASP A 78 0.29 -2.66 -18.96
C ASP A 78 1.81 -2.64 -19.20
N THR A 79 2.52 -1.69 -18.59
CA THR A 79 3.94 -1.41 -18.87
C THR A 79 4.86 -1.63 -17.67
N GLY A 80 4.36 -1.58 -16.44
CA GLY A 80 5.16 -1.57 -15.22
C GLY A 80 5.94 -0.25 -15.01
N ALA A 81 5.65 0.78 -15.81
CA ALA A 81 6.20 2.11 -15.63
C ALA A 81 5.70 2.71 -14.32
N THR A 82 6.59 3.42 -13.60
CA THR A 82 6.17 4.13 -12.38
C THR A 82 5.34 5.33 -12.77
N ALA A 83 4.09 5.38 -12.33
CA ALA A 83 3.24 6.56 -12.45
C ALA A 83 3.66 7.60 -11.39
N TRP A 84 3.75 7.17 -10.14
CA TRP A 84 4.20 7.98 -9.00
C TRP A 84 4.67 7.07 -7.85
N PHE A 85 5.26 7.66 -6.82
CA PHE A 85 5.68 6.94 -5.62
C PHE A 85 5.64 7.83 -4.37
N ILE A 86 5.52 7.19 -3.21
CA ILE A 86 5.62 7.83 -1.89
C ILE A 86 6.75 7.13 -1.12
N PRO A 87 7.78 7.86 -0.66
CA PRO A 87 8.84 7.28 0.16
C PRO A 87 8.31 6.89 1.55
N GLY A 88 8.86 5.81 2.11
CA GLY A 88 8.51 5.32 3.44
C GLY A 88 7.83 3.96 3.40
N LYS A 89 7.85 3.28 4.54
CA LYS A 89 7.12 2.02 4.72
C LYS A 89 5.66 2.31 5.02
N SER A 90 4.78 1.62 4.31
CA SER A 90 3.34 1.70 4.55
C SER A 90 2.88 0.52 5.41
N PHE A 91 2.10 0.80 6.46
CA PHE A 91 1.57 -0.19 7.40
C PHE A 91 0.09 -0.56 7.13
N LEU A 92 -0.62 0.30 6.42
CA LEU A 92 -2.00 0.09 5.98
C LEU A 92 -2.10 0.48 4.53
N GLN A 93 -2.74 -0.36 3.71
CA GLN A 93 -3.06 -0.04 2.31
C GLN A 93 -4.48 -0.49 1.97
N ILE A 94 -5.35 0.47 1.62
CA ILE A 94 -6.72 0.18 1.18
C ILE A 94 -7.16 1.16 0.09
N ILE A 95 -7.93 0.66 -0.87
CA ILE A 95 -8.68 1.48 -1.82
C ILE A 95 -10.12 1.57 -1.32
N TYR A 96 -10.62 2.79 -1.10
CA TYR A 96 -12.00 3.02 -0.65
C TYR A 96 -12.55 4.32 -1.25
N GLY A 97 -13.79 4.28 -1.74
CA GLY A 97 -14.46 5.46 -2.30
C GLY A 97 -13.68 6.15 -3.43
N GLY A 98 -12.89 5.39 -4.21
CA GLY A 98 -12.07 5.92 -5.30
C GLY A 98 -10.70 6.46 -4.90
N TYR A 99 -10.37 6.50 -3.61
CA TYR A 99 -9.09 7.00 -3.08
C TYR A 99 -8.24 5.87 -2.48
N LEU A 100 -6.95 6.14 -2.30
CA LEU A 100 -6.09 5.33 -1.46
C LEU A 100 -6.08 5.87 -0.04
N TYR A 101 -6.09 4.96 0.94
CA TYR A 101 -5.78 5.28 2.32
C TYR A 101 -4.58 4.49 2.75
N LEU A 102 -3.60 5.20 3.31
CA LEU A 102 -2.30 4.65 3.65
C LEU A 102 -1.93 5.07 5.08
N ILE A 103 -1.35 4.17 5.86
CA ILE A 103 -0.63 4.56 7.09
C ILE A 103 0.86 4.52 6.81
N PHE A 104 1.56 5.61 7.12
CA PHE A 104 3.02 5.70 7.11
C PHE A 104 3.51 6.11 8.50
N ILE A 105 4.78 5.79 8.77
CA ILE A 105 5.52 6.32 9.90
C ILE A 105 6.49 7.40 9.39
N ASP A 106 6.64 8.50 10.13
CA ASP A 106 7.64 9.52 9.82
C ASP A 106 8.97 9.26 10.57
N ASP A 107 9.95 10.15 10.36
CA ASP A 107 11.27 10.04 11.00
C ASP A 107 11.25 10.24 12.53
N ARG A 108 10.11 10.63 13.11
CA ARG A 108 9.89 10.80 14.55
C ARG A 108 9.08 9.66 15.15
N GLU A 109 8.89 8.59 14.39
CA GLU A 109 8.06 7.44 14.76
C GLU A 109 6.57 7.78 14.94
N ASP A 110 6.11 8.91 14.38
CA ASP A 110 4.71 9.29 14.38
C ASP A 110 3.98 8.64 13.20
N TYR A 111 2.85 7.97 13.50
CA TYR A 111 2.01 7.36 12.48
C TYR A 111 1.03 8.37 11.90
N PHE A 112 0.85 8.33 10.59
CA PHE A 112 -0.10 9.17 9.87
C PHE A 112 -0.96 8.35 8.95
N LEU A 113 -2.29 8.48 9.09
CA LEU A 113 -3.27 8.04 8.10
C LEU A 113 -3.41 9.13 7.04
N LEU A 114 -3.13 8.78 5.80
CA LEU A 114 -3.24 9.66 4.65
C LEU A 114 -4.44 9.23 3.80
N LYS A 115 -5.15 10.21 3.24
CA LYS A 115 -5.98 10.02 2.05
C LYS A 115 -5.22 10.52 0.84
N VAL A 116 -5.05 9.67 -0.16
CA VAL A 116 -4.18 9.89 -1.31
C VAL A 116 -4.97 9.83 -2.59
N ASP A 117 -4.71 10.78 -3.49
CA ASP A 117 -5.19 10.76 -4.85
C ASP A 117 -4.47 9.67 -5.66
N ARG A 118 -5.24 8.87 -6.41
CA ARG A 118 -4.71 7.75 -7.18
C ARG A 118 -4.08 8.17 -8.50
N GLU A 119 -4.38 9.37 -8.98
CA GLU A 119 -3.83 9.90 -10.22
C GLU A 119 -2.34 10.23 -10.06
N ASP A 120 -1.99 11.00 -9.03
CA ASP A 120 -0.67 11.60 -8.86
C ASP A 120 0.04 11.22 -7.54
N GLY A 121 -0.62 10.49 -6.64
CA GLY A 121 -0.05 10.09 -5.36
C GLY A 121 -0.03 11.21 -4.31
N ARG A 122 -0.67 12.35 -4.57
CA ARG A 122 -0.72 13.47 -3.63
C ARG A 122 -1.61 13.17 -2.43
N ALA A 123 -1.13 13.48 -1.24
CA ALA A 123 -1.96 13.48 -0.04
C ALA A 123 -2.99 14.62 -0.11
N LEU A 124 -4.27 14.26 -0.05
CA LEU A 124 -5.39 15.20 0.06
C LEU A 124 -5.55 15.71 1.49
N TRP A 125 -5.32 14.82 2.46
CA TRP A 125 -5.18 15.15 3.87
C TRP A 125 -4.37 14.06 4.58
N HIS A 126 -3.86 14.38 5.77
CA HIS A 126 -3.27 13.43 6.70
C HIS A 126 -3.82 13.65 8.11
N HIS A 127 -3.85 12.58 8.91
CA HIS A 127 -4.28 12.57 10.30
C HIS A 127 -3.25 11.80 11.13
N ARG A 128 -2.75 12.37 12.22
CA ARG A 128 -1.85 11.66 13.14
C ARG A 128 -2.63 10.57 13.88
N VAL A 129 -2.10 9.37 13.91
CA VAL A 129 -2.69 8.19 14.53
C VAL A 129 -1.76 7.73 15.66
N GLU A 130 -2.33 7.30 16.77
CA GLU A 130 -1.59 6.66 17.84
C GLU A 130 -1.05 5.28 17.41
N ASP A 131 0.09 4.89 17.98
CA ASP A 131 0.82 3.64 17.67
C ASP A 131 0.05 2.37 18.07
N ASP A 132 -0.90 2.49 18.99
CA ASP A 132 -1.76 1.41 19.47
C ASP A 132 -3.03 1.20 18.62
N LEU A 133 -3.11 1.76 17.42
CA LEU A 133 -4.20 1.48 16.48
C LEU A 133 -4.22 -0.02 16.13
N TYR A 134 -5.34 -0.70 16.39
CA TYR A 134 -5.51 -2.12 16.03
C TYR A 134 -6.67 -2.38 15.06
N GLU A 135 -7.60 -1.45 14.91
CA GLU A 135 -8.74 -1.62 14.01
C GLU A 135 -9.13 -0.30 13.35
N TYR A 136 -9.48 -0.39 12.06
CA TYR A 136 -10.06 0.70 11.29
C TYR A 136 -11.28 0.20 10.51
N CYS A 137 -12.29 1.06 10.38
CA CYS A 137 -13.50 0.79 9.62
C CYS A 137 -13.85 2.00 8.75
N PHE A 138 -14.15 1.75 7.48
CA PHE A 138 -14.59 2.76 6.52
C PHE A 138 -16.07 2.56 6.22
N ASN A 139 -16.90 3.55 6.53
CA ASN A 139 -18.34 3.51 6.25
C ASN A 139 -18.84 4.92 5.91
N ASP A 140 -19.84 5.06 5.03
CA ASP A 140 -20.61 6.27 4.73
C ASP A 140 -20.05 7.63 5.21
N GLY A 141 -18.90 8.04 4.65
CA GLY A 141 -18.27 9.33 4.93
C GLY A 141 -17.49 9.44 6.25
N VAL A 142 -17.28 8.33 6.96
CA VAL A 142 -16.57 8.23 8.24
C VAL A 142 -15.46 7.18 8.17
N ILE A 143 -14.39 7.45 8.91
CA ILE A 143 -13.37 6.46 9.28
C ILE A 143 -13.42 6.29 10.79
N THR A 144 -13.74 5.09 11.27
CA THR A 144 -13.63 4.76 12.69
C THR A 144 -12.28 4.13 12.96
N LEU A 145 -11.56 4.63 13.96
CA LEU A 145 -10.27 4.13 14.43
C LEU A 145 -10.42 3.65 15.87
N LYS A 146 -10.00 2.42 16.17
CA LYS A 146 -10.00 1.85 17.52
C LYS A 146 -8.58 1.53 17.98
N PHE A 147 -8.31 1.90 19.22
CA PHE A 147 -6.98 1.89 19.81
C PHE A 147 -6.91 0.94 21.01
N GLY A 148 -5.75 0.32 21.24
CA GLY A 148 -5.54 -0.65 22.32
C GLY A 148 -5.80 -0.07 23.71
N SER A 149 -5.63 1.24 23.88
CA SER A 149 -5.99 2.05 25.04
C SER A 149 -7.49 2.09 25.35
N GLY A 150 -8.36 1.62 24.44
CA GLY A 150 -9.81 1.71 24.53
C GLY A 150 -10.39 2.98 23.91
N LEU A 151 -9.55 3.90 23.42
CA LEU A 151 -10.00 5.07 22.68
C LEU A 151 -10.66 4.65 21.35
N THR A 152 -11.71 5.37 20.96
CA THR A 152 -12.30 5.29 19.63
C THR A 152 -12.41 6.70 19.05
N LYS A 153 -11.87 6.89 17.84
CA LYS A 153 -12.01 8.15 17.09
C LYS A 153 -12.84 7.92 15.85
N SER A 154 -13.65 8.91 15.50
CA SER A 154 -14.34 8.96 14.21
C SER A 154 -13.80 10.15 13.44
N LEU A 155 -13.33 9.91 12.22
CA LEU A 155 -12.83 10.94 11.32
C LEU A 155 -13.83 11.16 10.19
N ASP A 156 -13.98 12.40 9.75
CA ASP A 156 -14.68 12.70 8.52
C ASP A 156 -13.81 12.30 7.31
N LEU A 157 -14.35 11.49 6.40
CA LEU A 157 -13.64 10.94 5.23
C LEU A 157 -13.24 12.03 4.21
N GLY A 158 -14.00 13.13 4.17
CA GLY A 158 -13.73 14.27 3.30
C GLY A 158 -12.51 15.06 3.75
N THR A 159 -12.38 15.27 5.06
CA THR A 159 -11.43 16.24 5.64
C THR A 159 -10.33 15.64 6.51
N GLY A 160 -10.44 14.38 6.93
CA GLY A 160 -9.52 13.73 7.87
C GLY A 160 -9.59 14.27 9.29
N ARG A 161 -10.56 15.14 9.60
CA ARG A 161 -10.71 15.76 10.92
C ARG A 161 -11.56 14.88 11.82
N ALA A 162 -11.24 14.87 13.11
CA ALA A 162 -12.07 14.22 14.11
C ALA A 162 -13.49 14.83 14.09
N ARG A 163 -14.49 13.96 14.03
CA ARG A 163 -15.88 14.35 14.26
C ARG A 163 -16.05 14.57 15.76
N VAL A 164 -16.59 15.73 16.11
CA VAL A 164 -17.00 16.01 17.47
C VAL A 164 -18.33 15.30 17.65
N SER A 165 -18.43 14.37 18.59
CA SER A 165 -19.73 13.88 19.03
C SER A 165 -20.54 15.07 19.56
N PRO A 166 -21.78 15.29 19.10
CA PRO A 166 -22.64 16.34 19.65
C PRO A 166 -22.92 16.15 21.14
#